data_AF-A0A5M7C7Q1-F1
#
_entry.id   AF-A0A5M7C7Q1-F1
#
_cell.length_a   1.000
_cell.length_b   1.000
_cell.length_c   1.000
_cell.angle_alpha   90.00
_cell.angle_beta   90.00
_cell.angle_gamma   90.00
#
_symmetry.space_group_name_H-M   'P 1'
#
loop_
_entity.id
_entity.type
_entity.pdbx_description
1 polymer ?
#
loop_
_entity_poly.entity_id
_entity_poly.type
_entity_poly.pdbx_seq_one_letter_code
_entity_poly.pdbx_strand_id
1 'polypeptide(L)'
;MRTVFIHGEVDRFEAARAELIARFTRSRPELGAEQLLDQLLTDKFRRDGLLAWWSEEELARFLVEVVPRRVVLADWSLAPDFLHQWIGFLAEHDLLTGPDPVSDLHEAVERATPDYLAAMAEPSEWGSEKFWAVAMRELGVDTEDPRAVAEFFTAVEADEVDVDHDVLEEIERREALEPGDQPALWLPPVELAVLEPHRAIAAGSPIVQRIRTVLDWIGDGRDPSDVDDLVAALDGRAEDADLLLEWAERAGLVRPSGDLLVRTLVADPLLTRPELLWTRLWQRFVLVDDVFREQLDVLADADALPEIVQAALSVLYARTDAVPLELIVTMTCELLDEAEPEAHEAVRDVVRRVLAQWESMQAVRTHVSTEDDRTVVELLPAGLWAARESLRAFGFRVPSVDDLVTAPAELLALAITDTPADAQQVLISRWIEQRGARQASGELAALLRRVDDPTVRLSALAVLEHTGAEGVAAARELVEDPVAGPAVRVWLQAGPSNAGVLRPGDELLCALDGMAAALDEDTELFLTEFDRHPTSDQLSLITEIAGSQHASAAEVLAVIAEHHPEEVIATAARAGLSS
;
A
#
# COMPACT_ATOMS: atom_id res chain seq x y z
N MET A 1 4.37 17.31 -13.72
CA MET A 1 3.23 16.55 -13.18
C MET A 1 3.75 15.37 -12.38
N ARG A 2 3.05 15.01 -11.32
CA ARG A 2 3.34 13.84 -10.51
C ARG A 2 3.00 12.53 -11.26
N THR A 3 3.75 11.47 -11.00
CA THR A 3 3.63 10.14 -11.62
C THR A 3 3.68 8.99 -10.61
N VAL A 4 3.86 9.29 -9.33
CA VAL A 4 3.96 8.32 -8.24
C VAL A 4 2.88 8.58 -7.20
N PHE A 5 2.04 7.60 -6.88
CA PHE A 5 0.91 7.73 -5.96
C PHE A 5 0.89 6.52 -5.02
N ILE A 6 1.40 6.69 -3.80
CA ILE A 6 1.69 5.57 -2.90
C ILE A 6 0.87 5.57 -1.60
N HIS A 7 0.12 6.64 -1.33
CA HIS A 7 -0.64 6.87 -0.09
C HIS A 7 -2.17 6.76 -0.30
N GLY A 8 -2.64 6.05 -1.33
CA GLY A 8 -4.08 5.86 -1.57
C GLY A 8 -4.83 7.11 -2.08
N GLU A 9 -4.11 8.08 -2.60
CA GLU A 9 -4.61 9.37 -3.10
C GLU A 9 -5.35 9.27 -4.46
N VAL A 10 -6.54 8.67 -4.42
CA VAL A 10 -7.35 8.34 -5.61
C VAL A 10 -7.61 9.55 -6.51
N ASP A 11 -8.04 10.68 -5.96
CA ASP A 11 -8.39 11.86 -6.76
C ASP A 11 -7.19 12.47 -7.50
N ARG A 12 -6.02 12.50 -6.84
CA ARG A 12 -4.78 13.00 -7.45
C ARG A 12 -4.29 12.05 -8.53
N PHE A 13 -4.41 10.75 -8.29
CA PHE A 13 -4.10 9.73 -9.28
C PHE A 13 -5.00 9.88 -10.53
N GLU A 14 -6.32 9.97 -10.35
CA GLU A 14 -7.27 10.10 -11.45
C GLU A 14 -7.05 11.38 -12.27
N ALA A 15 -6.73 12.50 -11.61
CA ALA A 15 -6.37 13.73 -12.31
C ALA A 15 -5.11 13.57 -13.17
N ALA A 16 -4.07 12.91 -12.65
CA ALA A 16 -2.84 12.64 -13.39
C ALA A 16 -3.06 11.64 -14.53
N ARG A 17 -3.88 10.62 -14.31
CA ARG A 17 -4.30 9.62 -15.30
C ARG A 17 -5.02 10.28 -16.47
N ALA A 18 -6.04 11.10 -16.19
CA ALA A 18 -6.78 11.84 -17.20
C ALA A 18 -5.87 12.76 -18.04
N GLU A 19 -4.94 13.46 -17.39
CA GLU A 19 -3.97 14.31 -18.09
C GLU A 19 -3.00 13.51 -18.98
N LEU A 20 -2.51 12.35 -18.52
CA LEU A 20 -1.68 11.45 -19.35
C LEU A 20 -2.45 10.90 -20.55
N ILE A 21 -3.69 10.46 -20.36
CA ILE A 21 -4.57 9.98 -21.44
C ILE A 21 -4.77 11.09 -22.48
N ALA A 22 -5.09 12.31 -22.03
CA ALA A 22 -5.30 13.44 -22.92
C ALA A 22 -4.02 13.82 -23.70
N ARG A 23 -2.84 13.80 -23.05
CA ARG A 23 -1.55 14.08 -23.70
C ARG A 23 -1.18 13.02 -24.71
N PHE A 24 -1.26 11.75 -24.35
CA PHE A 24 -0.92 10.64 -25.23
C PHE A 24 -1.82 10.62 -26.46
N THR A 25 -3.14 10.68 -26.26
CA THR A 25 -4.14 10.67 -27.34
C THR A 25 -3.96 11.88 -28.27
N ARG A 26 -3.61 13.05 -27.74
CA ARG A 26 -3.30 14.23 -28.58
C ARG A 26 -2.02 14.05 -29.39
N SER A 27 -1.02 13.35 -28.84
CA SER A 27 0.24 13.10 -29.52
C SER A 27 0.15 12.01 -30.59
N ARG A 28 -0.75 11.03 -30.42
CA ARG A 28 -0.92 9.86 -31.29
C ARG A 28 -2.40 9.57 -31.60
N PRO A 29 -3.15 10.50 -32.24
CA PRO A 29 -4.59 10.35 -32.44
C PRO A 29 -4.98 9.15 -33.31
N GLU A 30 -4.09 8.71 -34.20
CA GLU A 30 -4.30 7.60 -35.13
C GLU A 30 -4.33 6.20 -34.47
N LEU A 31 -3.83 6.04 -33.25
CA LEU A 31 -3.76 4.74 -32.59
C LEU A 31 -5.10 4.25 -32.06
N GLY A 32 -6.02 5.16 -31.71
CA GLY A 32 -7.30 4.78 -31.09
C GLY A 32 -7.14 3.96 -29.80
N ALA A 33 -6.03 4.13 -29.08
CA ALA A 33 -5.63 3.26 -27.97
C ALA A 33 -6.16 3.70 -26.60
N GLU A 34 -7.24 4.48 -26.57
CA GLU A 34 -7.81 5.04 -25.32
C GLU A 34 -8.19 3.93 -24.33
N GLN A 35 -8.87 2.88 -24.80
CA GLN A 35 -9.22 1.72 -23.96
C GLN A 35 -8.00 0.97 -23.41
N LEU A 36 -6.95 0.79 -24.23
CA LEU A 36 -5.72 0.11 -23.80
C LEU A 36 -4.95 0.96 -22.78
N LEU A 37 -4.89 2.27 -22.98
CA LEU A 37 -4.24 3.18 -22.06
C LEU A 37 -5.00 3.31 -20.75
N ASP A 38 -6.33 3.41 -20.82
CA ASP A 38 -7.21 3.41 -19.66
C ASP A 38 -6.95 2.16 -18.79
N GLN A 39 -6.96 0.97 -19.40
CA GLN A 39 -6.70 -0.29 -18.70
C GLN A 39 -5.26 -0.42 -18.18
N LEU A 40 -4.27 0.09 -18.92
CA LEU A 40 -2.88 0.12 -18.49
C LEU A 40 -2.69 0.97 -17.23
N LEU A 41 -3.31 2.15 -17.17
CA LEU A 41 -3.20 3.03 -16.01
C LEU A 41 -4.05 2.52 -14.84
N THR A 42 -5.22 1.91 -15.09
CA THR A 42 -6.01 1.24 -14.04
C THR A 42 -5.25 0.05 -13.42
N ASP A 43 -4.55 -0.74 -14.23
CA ASP A 43 -3.69 -1.80 -13.69
C ASP A 43 -2.54 -1.23 -12.85
N LYS A 44 -1.93 -0.11 -13.27
CA LYS A 44 -0.95 0.60 -12.44
C LYS A 44 -1.53 1.08 -11.12
N PHE A 45 -2.74 1.63 -11.10
CA PHE A 45 -3.44 2.05 -9.88
C PHE A 45 -3.52 0.95 -8.83
N ARG A 46 -3.97 -0.23 -9.26
CA ARG A 46 -4.17 -1.41 -8.40
C ARG A 46 -2.86 -2.00 -7.91
N ARG A 47 -1.81 -1.90 -8.72
CA ARG A 47 -0.57 -2.65 -8.49
C ARG A 47 0.50 -1.88 -7.73
N ASP A 48 0.76 -0.64 -8.11
CA ASP A 48 1.91 0.11 -7.60
C ASP A 48 1.72 1.63 -7.52
N GLY A 49 0.76 2.20 -8.24
CA GLY A 49 0.55 3.65 -8.33
C GLY A 49 1.67 4.39 -9.06
N LEU A 50 2.53 3.70 -9.81
CA LEU A 50 3.71 4.25 -10.49
C LEU A 50 3.45 4.37 -12.00
N LEU A 51 2.75 5.43 -12.41
CA LEU A 51 2.28 5.65 -13.79
C LEU A 51 3.40 5.62 -14.84
N ALA A 52 4.60 6.08 -14.47
CA ALA A 52 5.72 6.21 -15.39
C ALA A 52 6.89 5.29 -15.07
N TRP A 53 6.76 4.39 -14.07
CA TRP A 53 7.78 3.37 -13.79
C TRP A 53 7.49 2.13 -14.62
N TRP A 54 8.46 1.67 -15.41
CA TRP A 54 8.35 0.49 -16.26
C TRP A 54 9.60 -0.39 -16.22
N SER A 55 9.42 -1.70 -16.09
CA SER A 55 10.46 -2.71 -16.30
C SER A 55 10.05 -3.74 -17.36
N GLU A 56 11.00 -4.55 -17.83
CA GLU A 56 10.72 -5.64 -18.78
C GLU A 56 9.62 -6.59 -18.26
N GLU A 57 9.64 -6.90 -16.97
CA GLU A 57 8.67 -7.79 -16.31
C GLU A 57 7.26 -7.17 -16.30
N GLU A 58 7.16 -5.86 -16.07
CA GLU A 58 5.86 -5.19 -16.02
C GLU A 58 5.17 -5.14 -17.38
N LEU A 59 5.95 -4.89 -18.43
CA LEU A 59 5.46 -4.87 -19.79
C LEU A 59 5.02 -6.28 -20.22
N ALA A 60 5.84 -7.29 -19.93
CA ALA A 60 5.49 -8.68 -20.22
C ALA A 60 4.20 -9.10 -19.49
N ARG A 61 4.09 -8.82 -18.18
CA ARG A 61 2.90 -9.14 -17.39
C ARG A 61 1.67 -8.40 -17.90
N PHE A 62 1.77 -7.09 -18.16
CA PHE A 62 0.63 -6.33 -18.69
C PHE A 62 0.15 -6.94 -20.01
N LEU A 63 1.08 -7.24 -20.93
CA LEU A 63 0.74 -7.77 -22.23
C LEU A 63 0.19 -9.22 -22.14
N VAL A 64 0.77 -10.09 -21.32
CA VAL A 64 0.42 -11.52 -21.27
C VAL A 64 -0.74 -11.83 -20.32
N GLU A 65 -0.93 -11.03 -19.27
CA GLU A 65 -1.97 -11.29 -18.25
C GLU A 65 -3.12 -10.28 -18.34
N VAL A 66 -2.81 -8.99 -18.34
CA VAL A 66 -3.85 -7.95 -18.19
C VAL A 66 -4.66 -7.78 -19.48
N VAL A 67 -3.99 -7.69 -20.64
CA VAL A 67 -4.67 -7.52 -21.92
C VAL A 67 -5.59 -8.71 -22.24
N PRO A 68 -5.14 -9.99 -22.11
CA PRO A 68 -6.00 -11.14 -22.34
C PRO A 68 -7.16 -11.23 -21.37
N ARG A 69 -6.99 -10.82 -20.10
CA ARG A 69 -8.07 -10.84 -19.12
C ARG A 69 -9.13 -9.76 -19.37
N ARG A 70 -8.71 -8.53 -19.68
CA ARG A 70 -9.59 -7.35 -19.54
C ARG A 70 -9.94 -6.63 -20.84
N VAL A 71 -9.24 -6.91 -21.94
CA VAL A 71 -9.39 -6.11 -23.17
C VAL A 71 -9.96 -6.94 -24.32
N VAL A 72 -11.00 -6.40 -24.97
CA VAL A 72 -11.57 -6.93 -26.21
C VAL A 72 -11.01 -6.12 -27.39
N LEU A 73 -10.19 -6.76 -28.23
CA LEU A 73 -9.57 -6.14 -29.40
C LEU A 73 -10.05 -6.77 -30.71
N ALA A 74 -10.30 -5.93 -31.71
CA ALA A 74 -10.59 -6.39 -33.07
C ALA A 74 -9.33 -6.87 -33.82
N ASP A 75 -8.17 -6.31 -33.48
CA ASP A 75 -6.86 -6.69 -34.00
C ASP A 75 -5.87 -6.80 -32.83
N TRP A 76 -5.31 -7.99 -32.64
CA TRP A 76 -4.43 -8.28 -31.51
C TRP A 76 -3.04 -7.66 -31.68
N SER A 77 -2.63 -7.24 -32.89
CA SER A 77 -1.35 -6.54 -33.06
C SER A 77 -1.35 -5.14 -32.43
N LEU A 78 -2.53 -4.59 -32.13
CA LEU A 78 -2.67 -3.25 -31.55
C LEU A 78 -2.06 -3.14 -30.15
N ALA A 79 -2.05 -4.21 -29.34
CA ALA A 79 -1.55 -4.13 -27.98
C ALA A 79 -0.01 -4.01 -27.90
N PRO A 80 0.80 -4.85 -28.59
CA PRO A 80 2.24 -4.63 -28.70
C PRO A 80 2.58 -3.27 -29.32
N ASP A 81 1.94 -2.91 -30.44
CA ASP A 81 2.16 -1.62 -31.11
C ASP A 81 1.90 -0.45 -30.15
N PHE A 82 0.80 -0.49 -29.40
CA PHE A 82 0.46 0.50 -28.38
C PHE A 82 1.57 0.63 -27.32
N LEU A 83 2.09 -0.48 -26.78
CA LEU A 83 3.15 -0.44 -25.77
C LEU A 83 4.44 0.21 -26.30
N HIS A 84 4.84 -0.07 -27.54
CA HIS A 84 5.96 0.63 -28.16
C HIS A 84 5.71 2.14 -28.23
N GLN A 85 4.51 2.58 -28.63
CA GLN A 85 4.22 4.01 -28.69
C GLN A 85 4.13 4.66 -27.31
N TRP A 86 3.62 3.93 -26.30
CA TRP A 86 3.54 4.39 -24.92
C TRP A 86 4.94 4.61 -24.31
N ILE A 87 5.83 3.62 -24.45
CA ILE A 87 7.23 3.73 -23.99
C ILE A 87 7.94 4.91 -24.69
N GLY A 88 7.76 5.02 -26.01
CA GLY A 88 8.31 6.13 -26.79
C GLY A 88 7.79 7.48 -26.31
N PHE A 89 6.48 7.60 -26.07
CA PHE A 89 5.86 8.81 -25.54
C PHE A 89 6.44 9.21 -24.18
N LEU A 90 6.57 8.27 -23.23
CA LEU A 90 7.12 8.56 -21.92
C LEU A 90 8.59 9.01 -22.00
N ALA A 91 9.39 8.37 -22.86
CA ALA A 91 10.78 8.74 -23.07
C ALA A 91 10.93 10.12 -23.75
N GLU A 92 10.10 10.42 -24.76
CA GLU A 92 10.08 11.72 -25.46
C GLU A 92 9.75 12.90 -24.55
N HIS A 93 9.03 12.66 -23.45
CA HIS A 93 8.60 13.68 -22.50
C HIS A 93 9.38 13.67 -21.18
N ASP A 94 10.50 12.93 -21.11
CA ASP A 94 11.31 12.76 -19.90
C ASP A 94 10.48 12.29 -18.67
N LEU A 95 9.46 11.48 -18.92
CA LEU A 95 8.59 10.90 -17.89
C LEU A 95 9.00 9.48 -17.53
N LEU A 96 9.56 8.73 -18.48
CA LEU A 96 9.90 7.32 -18.27
C LEU A 96 10.91 7.16 -17.13
N THR A 97 10.54 6.36 -16.14
CA THR A 97 11.39 5.90 -15.05
C THR A 97 11.41 4.38 -15.06
N GLY A 98 12.49 3.78 -14.56
CA GLY A 98 12.64 2.33 -14.61
C GLY A 98 14.10 1.91 -14.50
N PRO A 99 14.35 0.63 -14.17
CA PRO A 99 15.71 0.10 -14.14
C PRO A 99 16.26 -0.17 -15.55
N ASP A 100 15.38 -0.39 -16.53
CA ASP A 100 15.75 -0.90 -17.85
C ASP A 100 15.85 0.22 -18.91
N PRO A 101 16.84 0.16 -19.82
CA PRO A 101 16.92 1.06 -20.96
C PRO A 101 15.70 0.97 -21.88
N VAL A 102 15.37 2.07 -22.56
CA VAL A 102 14.25 2.14 -23.52
C VAL A 102 14.32 1.05 -24.60
N SER A 103 15.52 0.71 -25.08
CA SER A 103 15.72 -0.37 -26.06
C SER A 103 15.25 -1.71 -25.52
N ASP A 104 15.57 -1.99 -24.26
CA ASP A 104 15.37 -3.28 -23.62
C ASP A 104 13.88 -3.47 -23.30
N LEU A 105 13.20 -2.38 -22.93
CA LEU A 105 11.74 -2.33 -22.79
C LEU A 105 11.02 -2.65 -24.12
N HIS A 106 11.49 -2.10 -25.25
CA HIS A 106 10.94 -2.45 -26.56
C HIS A 106 11.21 -3.92 -26.91
N GLU A 107 12.40 -4.44 -26.65
CA GLU A 107 12.71 -5.85 -26.87
C GLU A 107 11.86 -6.79 -25.98
N ALA A 108 11.50 -6.37 -24.77
CA ALA A 108 10.63 -7.13 -23.89
C ALA A 108 9.21 -7.28 -24.44
N VAL A 109 8.65 -6.23 -25.05
CA VAL A 109 7.34 -6.28 -25.72
C VAL A 109 7.36 -7.32 -26.85
N GLU A 110 8.39 -7.28 -27.70
CA GLU A 110 8.56 -8.24 -28.80
C GLU A 110 8.71 -9.68 -28.29
N ARG A 111 9.46 -9.86 -27.21
CA ARG A 111 9.69 -11.18 -26.60
C ARG A 111 8.43 -11.77 -25.97
N ALA A 112 7.59 -10.94 -25.36
CA ALA A 112 6.33 -11.35 -24.73
C ALA A 112 5.18 -11.55 -25.74
N THR A 113 5.30 -11.01 -26.95
CA THR A 113 4.23 -11.04 -27.97
C THR A 113 3.76 -12.47 -28.32
N PRO A 114 4.61 -13.49 -28.50
CA PRO A 114 4.14 -14.85 -28.76
C PRO A 114 3.27 -15.44 -27.64
N ASP A 115 3.66 -15.23 -26.38
CA ASP A 115 2.91 -15.73 -25.22
C ASP A 115 1.60 -14.96 -25.04
N TYR A 116 1.61 -13.65 -25.31
CA TYR A 116 0.41 -12.83 -25.39
C TYR A 116 -0.60 -13.35 -26.42
N LEU A 117 -0.15 -13.67 -27.64
CA LEU A 117 -1.03 -14.19 -28.68
C LEU A 117 -1.60 -15.57 -28.29
N ALA A 118 -0.83 -16.39 -27.58
CA ALA A 118 -1.32 -17.65 -27.04
C ALA A 118 -2.40 -17.43 -25.96
N ALA A 119 -2.17 -16.51 -25.01
CA ALA A 119 -3.12 -16.17 -23.95
C ALA A 119 -4.40 -15.53 -24.52
N MET A 120 -4.31 -14.67 -25.54
CA MET A 120 -5.49 -14.13 -26.22
C MET A 120 -6.35 -15.21 -26.88
N ALA A 121 -5.74 -16.32 -27.32
CA ALA A 121 -6.42 -17.44 -27.98
C ALA A 121 -7.02 -18.48 -27.01
N GLU A 122 -6.73 -18.37 -25.71
CA GLU A 122 -7.18 -19.32 -24.69
C GLU A 122 -8.27 -18.69 -23.82
N PRO A 123 -9.55 -19.09 -23.97
CA PRO A 123 -10.65 -18.51 -23.19
C PRO A 123 -10.49 -18.65 -21.68
N SER A 124 -9.83 -19.71 -21.18
CA SER A 124 -9.59 -19.84 -19.74
C SER A 124 -8.64 -18.77 -19.19
N GLU A 125 -7.84 -18.10 -20.02
CA GLU A 125 -6.99 -16.97 -19.64
C GLU A 125 -7.74 -15.61 -19.64
N TRP A 126 -9.00 -15.58 -20.07
CA TRP A 126 -9.81 -14.35 -20.09
C TRP A 126 -10.45 -14.08 -18.74
N GLY A 127 -10.80 -12.82 -18.47
CA GLY A 127 -11.62 -12.46 -17.31
C GLY A 127 -13.11 -12.68 -17.56
N SER A 128 -13.90 -12.79 -16.50
CA SER A 128 -15.34 -13.11 -16.57
C SER A 128 -16.10 -12.08 -17.41
N GLU A 129 -15.81 -10.79 -17.20
CA GLU A 129 -16.42 -9.70 -17.95
C GLU A 129 -16.15 -9.83 -19.46
N LYS A 130 -14.91 -10.12 -19.84
CA LYS A 130 -14.52 -10.31 -21.24
C LYS A 130 -15.18 -11.55 -21.84
N PHE A 131 -15.19 -12.67 -21.10
CA PHE A 131 -15.85 -13.91 -21.52
C PHE A 131 -17.32 -13.65 -21.87
N TRP A 132 -18.06 -13.00 -20.97
CA TRP A 132 -19.47 -12.67 -21.20
C TRP A 132 -19.66 -11.65 -22.33
N ALA A 133 -18.82 -10.62 -22.42
CA ALA A 133 -18.89 -9.64 -23.49
C ALA A 133 -18.66 -10.28 -24.88
N VAL A 134 -17.74 -11.23 -24.99
CA VAL A 134 -17.49 -11.98 -26.23
C VAL A 134 -18.67 -12.91 -26.55
N ALA A 135 -19.14 -13.70 -25.58
CA ALA A 135 -20.27 -14.60 -25.76
C ALA A 135 -21.55 -13.87 -26.22
N MET A 136 -21.89 -12.76 -25.55
CA MET A 136 -23.02 -11.90 -25.92
C MET A 136 -22.87 -11.34 -27.35
N ARG A 137 -21.67 -10.88 -27.71
CA ARG A 137 -21.40 -10.35 -29.07
C ARG A 137 -21.53 -11.43 -30.15
N GLU A 138 -21.02 -12.64 -29.92
CA GLU A 138 -21.12 -13.75 -30.86
C GLU A 138 -22.56 -14.19 -31.10
N LEU A 139 -23.40 -14.09 -30.06
CA LEU A 139 -24.83 -14.39 -30.12
C LEU A 139 -25.68 -13.20 -30.57
N GLY A 140 -25.07 -12.04 -30.80
CA GLY A 140 -25.75 -10.83 -31.29
C GLY A 140 -26.64 -10.13 -30.25
N VAL A 141 -26.34 -10.30 -28.97
CA VAL A 141 -27.01 -9.59 -27.86
C VAL A 141 -26.57 -8.13 -27.84
N ASP A 142 -27.52 -7.21 -27.70
CA ASP A 142 -27.23 -5.79 -27.51
C ASP A 142 -26.85 -5.53 -26.05
N THR A 143 -25.55 -5.33 -25.79
CA THR A 143 -25.03 -5.11 -24.44
C THR A 143 -25.43 -3.75 -23.84
N GLU A 144 -25.94 -2.83 -24.67
CA GLU A 144 -26.44 -1.53 -24.22
C GLU A 144 -27.92 -1.58 -23.78
N ASP A 145 -28.63 -2.70 -24.02
CA ASP A 145 -30.00 -2.92 -23.56
C ASP A 145 -30.03 -3.84 -22.32
N PRO A 146 -30.29 -3.30 -21.12
CA PRO A 146 -30.35 -4.10 -19.89
C PRO A 146 -31.38 -5.23 -19.93
N ARG A 147 -32.46 -5.10 -20.74
CA ARG A 147 -33.43 -6.20 -20.89
C ARG A 147 -32.86 -7.34 -21.71
N ALA A 148 -32.15 -7.03 -22.81
CA ALA A 148 -31.52 -8.05 -23.64
C ALA A 148 -30.45 -8.82 -22.85
N VAL A 149 -29.66 -8.12 -22.02
CA VAL A 149 -28.68 -8.74 -21.12
C VAL A 149 -29.36 -9.65 -20.08
N ALA A 150 -30.44 -9.19 -19.44
CA ALA A 150 -31.18 -9.99 -18.47
C ALA A 150 -31.84 -11.24 -19.09
N GLU A 151 -32.41 -11.10 -20.30
CA GLU A 151 -32.97 -12.23 -21.06
C GLU A 151 -31.90 -13.24 -21.45
N PHE A 152 -30.70 -12.78 -21.82
CA PHE A 152 -29.54 -13.64 -22.08
C PHE A 152 -29.16 -14.48 -20.85
N PHE A 153 -28.94 -13.85 -19.67
CA PHE A 153 -28.59 -14.60 -18.47
C PHE A 153 -29.69 -15.56 -18.01
N THR A 154 -30.97 -15.19 -18.18
CA THR A 154 -32.10 -16.10 -17.93
C THR A 154 -32.04 -17.34 -18.83
N ALA A 155 -31.66 -17.17 -20.10
CA ALA A 155 -31.50 -18.27 -21.05
C ALA A 155 -30.28 -19.15 -20.73
N VAL A 156 -29.17 -18.56 -20.26
CA VAL A 156 -28.01 -19.30 -19.75
C VAL A 156 -28.37 -20.14 -18.53
N GLU A 157 -29.06 -19.56 -17.53
CA GLU A 157 -29.52 -20.30 -16.34
C GLU A 157 -30.48 -21.46 -16.69
N ALA A 158 -31.23 -21.32 -17.79
CA ALA A 158 -32.13 -22.35 -18.30
C ALA A 158 -31.45 -23.40 -19.21
N ASP A 159 -30.12 -23.32 -19.40
CA ASP A 159 -29.35 -24.19 -20.31
C ASP A 159 -29.84 -24.11 -21.77
N GLU A 160 -30.37 -22.94 -22.17
CA GLU A 160 -30.86 -22.67 -23.53
C GLU A 160 -29.77 -22.08 -24.45
N VAL A 161 -28.63 -21.66 -23.87
CA VAL A 161 -27.46 -21.10 -24.56
C VAL A 161 -26.26 -21.99 -24.29
N ASP A 162 -25.56 -22.40 -25.35
CA ASP A 162 -24.35 -23.23 -25.27
C ASP A 162 -23.16 -22.37 -24.83
N VAL A 163 -22.82 -22.43 -23.54
CA VAL A 163 -21.68 -21.73 -22.91
C VAL A 163 -20.79 -22.76 -22.22
N ASP A 164 -19.47 -22.59 -22.32
CA ASP A 164 -18.51 -23.48 -21.65
C ASP A 164 -18.44 -23.16 -20.14
N HIS A 165 -19.23 -23.89 -19.36
CA HIS A 165 -19.31 -23.72 -17.91
C HIS A 165 -18.03 -24.17 -17.18
N ASP A 166 -17.28 -25.13 -17.73
CA ASP A 166 -16.03 -25.59 -17.12
C ASP A 166 -14.96 -24.49 -17.19
N VAL A 167 -14.87 -23.82 -18.35
CA VAL A 167 -14.01 -22.64 -18.55
C VAL A 167 -14.43 -21.50 -17.63
N LEU A 168 -15.73 -21.20 -17.53
CA LEU A 168 -16.22 -20.14 -16.66
C LEU A 168 -15.89 -20.41 -15.18
N GLU A 169 -16.10 -21.64 -14.70
CA GLU A 169 -15.76 -22.01 -13.31
C GLU A 169 -14.25 -21.86 -13.05
N GLU A 170 -13.40 -22.12 -14.05
CA GLU A 170 -11.96 -21.87 -13.95
C GLU A 170 -11.62 -20.38 -13.84
N ILE A 171 -12.25 -19.55 -14.66
CA ILE A 171 -12.10 -18.09 -14.63
C ILE A 171 -12.53 -17.54 -13.27
N GLU A 172 -13.73 -17.88 -12.81
CA GLU A 172 -14.30 -17.39 -11.54
C GLU A 172 -13.44 -17.81 -10.34
N ARG A 173 -12.93 -19.05 -10.34
CA ARG A 173 -12.03 -19.54 -9.29
C ARG A 173 -10.71 -18.77 -9.25
N ARG A 174 -10.18 -18.36 -10.41
CA ARG A 174 -8.97 -17.53 -10.47
C ARG A 174 -9.26 -16.10 -10.02
N GLU A 175 -10.33 -15.48 -10.49
CA GLU A 175 -10.71 -14.11 -10.12
C GLU A 175 -11.04 -13.97 -8.64
N ALA A 176 -11.63 -15.01 -8.02
CA ALA A 176 -11.86 -15.04 -6.58
C ALA A 176 -10.56 -14.99 -5.75
N LEU A 177 -9.40 -15.22 -6.36
CA LEU A 177 -8.08 -15.09 -5.73
C LEU A 177 -7.37 -13.78 -6.11
N GLU A 178 -7.91 -13.01 -7.06
CA GLU A 178 -7.35 -11.70 -7.41
C GLU A 178 -7.75 -10.67 -6.35
N PRO A 179 -6.84 -9.78 -5.93
CA PRO A 179 -7.19 -8.69 -5.03
C PRO A 179 -8.23 -7.77 -5.67
N GLY A 180 -9.09 -7.18 -4.83
CA GLY A 180 -10.15 -6.27 -5.25
C GLY A 180 -9.64 -4.99 -5.92
N ASP A 181 -10.58 -4.15 -6.37
CA ASP A 181 -10.28 -2.91 -7.08
C ASP A 181 -9.90 -1.77 -6.11
N GLN A 182 -8.80 -1.95 -5.38
CA GLN A 182 -8.27 -0.97 -4.44
C GLN A 182 -6.92 -0.41 -4.90
N PRO A 183 -6.59 0.85 -4.57
CA PRO A 183 -5.28 1.40 -4.85
C PRO A 183 -4.18 0.61 -4.14
N ALA A 184 -3.02 0.53 -4.78
CA ALA A 184 -1.82 0.03 -4.12
C ALA A 184 -1.41 0.97 -2.98
N LEU A 185 -1.55 0.48 -1.74
CA LEU A 185 -1.10 1.20 -0.54
C LEU A 185 0.32 0.77 -0.19
N TRP A 186 1.24 1.74 -0.12
CA TRP A 186 2.60 1.49 0.31
C TRP A 186 2.74 1.71 1.80
N LEU A 187 3.51 0.83 2.44
CA LEU A 187 3.92 0.98 3.83
C LEU A 187 5.39 1.43 3.91
N PRO A 188 5.83 1.97 5.05
CA PRO A 188 7.20 2.39 5.23
C PRO A 188 8.23 1.26 4.95
N PRO A 189 9.39 1.59 4.35
CA PRO A 189 10.43 0.62 4.09
C PRO A 189 11.09 0.14 5.38
N VAL A 190 11.47 -1.14 5.40
CA VAL A 190 12.24 -1.74 6.51
C VAL A 190 13.59 -2.27 6.05
N GLU A 191 14.57 -2.23 6.96
CA GLU A 191 15.87 -2.84 6.71
C GLU A 191 15.82 -4.35 6.98
N LEU A 192 15.96 -5.15 5.93
CA LEU A 192 15.79 -6.61 5.98
C LEU A 192 17.00 -7.39 6.52
N ALA A 193 18.13 -6.73 6.79
CA ALA A 193 19.47 -7.32 6.79
C ALA A 193 19.59 -8.65 7.57
N VAL A 194 18.82 -8.85 8.66
CA VAL A 194 18.53 -10.17 9.23
C VAL A 194 17.20 -10.17 10.02
N LEU A 195 16.04 -10.24 9.35
CA LEU A 195 14.73 -10.17 10.03
C LEU A 195 13.98 -11.51 10.20
N GLU A 196 14.39 -12.59 9.53
CA GLU A 196 13.68 -13.88 9.61
C GLU A 196 13.70 -14.48 11.03
N PRO A 197 12.64 -15.23 11.44
CA PRO A 197 12.63 -15.92 12.72
C PRO A 197 13.78 -16.93 12.77
N HIS A 198 14.84 -16.56 13.50
CA HIS A 198 15.94 -17.46 13.70
C HIS A 198 15.51 -18.71 14.46
N ARG A 199 16.09 -19.84 14.07
CA ARG A 199 15.89 -21.13 14.74
C ARG A 199 15.93 -21.04 16.28
N ALA A 200 16.80 -20.19 16.84
CA ALA A 200 16.90 -19.98 18.29
C ALA A 200 15.68 -19.26 18.88
N ILE A 201 15.18 -18.19 18.24
CA ILE A 201 13.97 -17.47 18.63
C ILE A 201 12.78 -18.42 18.53
N ALA A 202 12.59 -19.03 17.36
CA ALA A 202 11.49 -19.95 17.13
C ALA A 202 11.49 -21.12 18.12
N ALA A 203 12.64 -21.76 18.36
CA ALA A 203 12.75 -22.86 19.32
C ALA A 203 12.51 -22.43 20.77
N GLY A 204 12.89 -21.19 21.11
CA GLY A 204 12.72 -20.60 22.44
C GLY A 204 11.33 -20.01 22.68
N SER A 205 10.54 -19.78 21.62
CA SER A 205 9.22 -19.17 21.73
C SER A 205 8.25 -20.05 22.54
N PRO A 206 7.51 -19.47 23.50
CA PRO A 206 6.48 -20.18 24.25
C PRO A 206 5.47 -20.93 23.37
N ILE A 207 5.07 -20.35 22.23
CA ILE A 207 4.09 -20.97 21.34
C ILE A 207 4.56 -22.32 20.79
N VAL A 208 5.82 -22.42 20.38
CA VAL A 208 6.37 -23.66 19.83
C VAL A 208 6.44 -24.75 20.89
N GLN A 209 6.69 -24.38 22.15
CA GLN A 209 6.64 -25.34 23.27
C GLN A 209 5.21 -25.78 23.58
N ARG A 210 4.24 -24.86 23.56
CA ARG A 210 2.81 -25.18 23.77
C ARG A 210 2.28 -26.12 22.68
N ILE A 211 2.62 -25.87 21.41
CA ILE A 211 2.24 -26.75 20.30
C ILE A 211 2.90 -28.13 20.43
N ARG A 212 4.13 -28.23 20.94
CA ARG A 212 4.72 -29.54 21.30
C ARG A 212 3.90 -30.25 22.37
N THR A 213 3.52 -29.55 23.44
CA THR A 213 2.66 -30.11 24.50
C THR A 213 1.34 -30.63 23.94
N VAL A 214 0.68 -29.88 23.04
CA VAL A 214 -0.55 -30.33 22.36
C VAL A 214 -0.30 -31.61 21.57
N LEU A 215 0.75 -31.66 20.75
CA LEU A 215 1.05 -32.83 19.92
C LEU A 215 1.46 -34.05 20.75
N ASP A 216 2.17 -33.85 21.86
CA ASP A 216 2.53 -34.91 22.81
C ASP A 216 1.29 -35.45 23.55
N TRP A 217 0.34 -34.57 23.90
CA TRP A 217 -0.93 -34.96 24.50
C TRP A 217 -1.81 -35.78 23.54
N ILE A 218 -1.84 -35.40 22.25
CA ILE A 218 -2.57 -36.15 21.21
C ILE A 218 -1.99 -37.55 21.01
N GLY A 219 -0.66 -37.68 21.02
CA GLY A 219 0.02 -38.97 20.81
C GLY A 219 -0.37 -39.64 19.48
N ASP A 220 -0.77 -40.90 19.53
CA ASP A 220 -1.22 -41.68 18.36
C ASP A 220 -2.71 -41.44 18.00
N GLY A 221 -3.43 -40.66 18.82
CA GLY A 221 -4.83 -40.35 18.65
C GLY A 221 -5.52 -40.10 19.98
N ARG A 222 -6.30 -39.01 20.09
CA ARG A 222 -6.98 -38.60 21.32
C ARG A 222 -8.39 -38.10 21.03
N ASP A 223 -9.32 -38.37 21.95
CA ASP A 223 -10.66 -37.77 21.92
C ASP A 223 -10.55 -36.29 22.35
N PRO A 224 -10.99 -35.31 21.55
CA PRO A 224 -10.95 -33.89 21.92
C PRO A 224 -11.78 -33.57 23.18
N SER A 225 -12.74 -34.41 23.58
CA SER A 225 -13.50 -34.22 24.82
C SER A 225 -12.66 -34.41 26.10
N ASP A 226 -11.47 -34.99 26.02
CA ASP A 226 -10.51 -35.12 27.13
C ASP A 226 -9.71 -33.81 27.42
N VAL A 227 -10.21 -32.64 26.98
CA VAL A 227 -9.47 -31.38 27.00
C VAL A 227 -8.95 -30.97 28.40
N ASP A 228 -9.61 -31.39 29.49
CA ASP A 228 -9.18 -31.12 30.87
C ASP A 228 -7.73 -31.58 31.14
N ASP A 229 -7.30 -32.71 30.56
CA ASP A 229 -5.92 -33.20 30.67
C ASP A 229 -4.93 -32.26 29.95
N LEU A 230 -5.34 -31.71 28.81
CA LEU A 230 -4.55 -30.73 28.05
C LEU A 230 -4.46 -29.40 28.79
N VAL A 231 -5.57 -28.93 29.36
CA VAL A 231 -5.62 -27.73 30.19
C VAL A 231 -4.63 -27.86 31.36
N ALA A 232 -4.61 -29.00 32.03
CA ALA A 232 -3.64 -29.26 33.09
C ALA A 232 -2.18 -29.24 32.59
N ALA A 233 -1.92 -29.74 31.37
CA ALA A 233 -0.59 -29.72 30.75
C ALA A 233 -0.15 -28.31 30.29
N LEU A 234 -1.08 -27.39 30.07
CA LEU A 234 -0.86 -26.00 29.65
C LEU A 234 -0.89 -24.99 30.81
N ASP A 235 -0.66 -25.45 32.04
CA ASP A 235 -0.70 -24.65 33.28
C ASP A 235 -2.10 -24.09 33.63
N GLY A 236 -3.17 -24.77 33.23
CA GLY A 236 -4.53 -24.50 33.72
C GLY A 236 -5.33 -23.44 32.96
N ARG A 237 -4.88 -23.01 31.77
CA ARG A 237 -5.59 -22.02 30.94
C ARG A 237 -6.45 -22.71 29.88
N ALA A 238 -7.75 -22.85 30.15
CA ALA A 238 -8.70 -23.55 29.28
C ALA A 238 -8.85 -22.89 27.91
N GLU A 239 -8.96 -21.56 27.90
CA GLU A 239 -9.07 -20.75 26.67
C GLU A 239 -7.87 -20.91 25.72
N ASP A 240 -6.68 -21.21 26.24
CA ASP A 240 -5.51 -21.50 25.42
C ASP A 240 -5.57 -22.90 24.80
N ALA A 241 -6.24 -23.87 25.45
CA ALA A 241 -6.32 -25.23 24.94
C ALA A 241 -7.14 -25.30 23.66
N ASP A 242 -8.33 -24.70 23.65
CA ASP A 242 -9.21 -24.64 22.47
C ASP A 242 -8.51 -23.90 21.32
N LEU A 243 -7.91 -22.73 21.61
CA LEU A 243 -7.16 -21.95 20.64
C LEU A 243 -6.00 -22.73 20.03
N LEU A 244 -5.20 -23.42 20.85
CA LEU A 244 -4.05 -24.16 20.35
C LEU A 244 -4.44 -25.42 19.58
N LEU A 245 -5.57 -26.06 19.91
CA LEU A 245 -6.10 -27.19 19.15
C LEU A 245 -6.56 -26.76 17.77
N GLU A 246 -7.38 -25.71 17.70
CA GLU A 246 -7.81 -25.15 16.42
C GLU A 246 -6.61 -24.66 15.60
N TRP A 247 -5.69 -23.92 16.22
CA TRP A 247 -4.50 -23.43 15.53
C TRP A 247 -3.63 -24.58 15.01
N ALA A 248 -3.49 -25.68 15.76
CA ALA A 248 -2.79 -26.87 15.29
C ALA A 248 -3.50 -27.55 14.12
N GLU A 249 -4.84 -27.55 14.10
CA GLU A 249 -5.65 -28.11 13.01
C GLU A 249 -5.54 -27.25 11.75
N ARG A 250 -5.71 -25.93 11.86
CA ARG A 250 -5.58 -24.97 10.76
C ARG A 250 -4.13 -24.91 10.24
N ALA A 251 -3.15 -25.16 11.10
CA ALA A 251 -1.76 -25.39 10.70
C ALA A 251 -1.52 -26.78 10.08
N GLY A 252 -2.50 -27.69 10.05
CA GLY A 252 -2.38 -29.03 9.49
C GLY A 252 -1.43 -29.93 10.26
N LEU A 253 -1.19 -29.66 11.54
CA LEU A 253 -0.41 -30.52 12.44
C LEU A 253 -1.25 -31.66 12.98
N VAL A 254 -2.56 -31.43 13.09
CA VAL A 254 -3.55 -32.40 13.54
C VAL A 254 -4.71 -32.44 12.54
N ARG A 255 -5.47 -33.53 12.55
CA ARG A 255 -6.70 -33.65 11.77
C ARG A 255 -7.70 -34.56 12.49
N PRO A 256 -9.00 -34.40 12.24
CA PRO A 256 -9.99 -35.37 12.67
C PRO A 256 -9.83 -36.70 11.93
N SER A 257 -10.12 -37.80 12.64
CA SER A 257 -10.11 -39.17 12.13
C SER A 257 -11.14 -40.01 12.88
N GLY A 258 -12.41 -39.90 12.46
CA GLY A 258 -13.53 -40.40 13.25
C GLY A 258 -13.73 -39.51 14.47
N ASP A 259 -13.90 -40.11 15.65
CA ASP A 259 -14.08 -39.38 16.91
C ASP A 259 -12.75 -38.94 17.56
N LEU A 260 -11.61 -39.21 16.93
CA LEU A 260 -10.29 -38.89 17.45
C LEU A 260 -9.60 -37.79 16.63
N LEU A 261 -8.87 -36.92 17.31
CA LEU A 261 -7.81 -36.11 16.71
C LEU A 261 -6.53 -36.92 16.59
N VAL A 262 -5.90 -36.89 15.42
CA VAL A 262 -4.64 -37.59 15.15
C VAL A 262 -3.61 -36.64 14.57
N ARG A 263 -2.32 -36.91 14.84
CA ARG A 263 -1.21 -36.16 14.25
C ARG A 263 -1.11 -36.42 12.75
N THR A 264 -0.83 -35.39 11.97
CA THR A 264 -0.56 -35.53 10.54
C THR A 264 0.88 -35.97 10.30
N LEU A 265 1.16 -36.49 9.09
CA LEU A 265 2.52 -36.91 8.71
C LEU A 265 3.51 -35.73 8.64
N VAL A 266 3.03 -34.48 8.57
CA VAL A 266 3.88 -33.29 8.52
C VAL A 266 4.27 -32.75 9.91
N ALA A 267 3.58 -33.19 10.97
CA ALA A 267 3.79 -32.69 12.33
C ALA A 267 5.22 -32.95 12.84
N ASP A 268 5.69 -34.20 12.79
CA ASP A 268 7.05 -34.56 13.23
C ASP A 268 8.16 -33.84 12.43
N PRO A 269 8.13 -33.80 11.08
CA PRO A 269 9.08 -33.02 10.30
C PRO A 269 9.13 -31.53 10.68
N LEU A 270 7.99 -30.90 10.99
CA LEU A 270 7.92 -29.50 11.38
C LEU A 270 8.46 -29.26 12.80
N LEU A 271 8.20 -30.16 13.75
CA LEU A 271 8.74 -30.04 15.12
C LEU A 271 10.27 -29.99 15.17
N THR A 272 10.94 -30.63 14.20
CA THR A 272 12.42 -30.61 14.07
C THR A 272 12.97 -29.31 13.43
N ARG A 273 12.08 -28.49 12.85
CA ARG A 273 12.38 -27.23 12.16
C ARG A 273 11.53 -26.10 12.77
N PRO A 274 11.84 -25.67 14.00
CA PRO A 274 11.00 -24.74 14.75
C PRO A 274 10.77 -23.42 14.01
N GLU A 275 11.72 -22.95 13.20
CA GLU A 275 11.57 -21.78 12.32
C GLU A 275 10.43 -21.95 11.31
N LEU A 276 10.32 -23.12 10.66
CA LEU A 276 9.23 -23.40 9.72
C LEU A 276 7.89 -23.58 10.44
N LEU A 277 7.89 -24.21 11.60
CA LEU A 277 6.70 -24.35 12.43
C LEU A 277 6.18 -22.98 12.88
N TRP A 278 7.08 -22.11 13.32
CA TRP A 278 6.76 -20.75 13.75
C TRP A 278 6.13 -19.94 12.62
N THR A 279 6.74 -19.92 11.43
CA THR A 279 6.20 -19.21 10.26
C THR A 279 4.84 -19.77 9.85
N ARG A 280 4.69 -21.10 9.90
CA ARG A 280 3.43 -21.76 9.55
C ARG A 280 2.31 -21.44 10.54
N LEU A 281 2.60 -21.38 11.83
CA LEU A 281 1.65 -20.96 12.85
C LEU A 281 1.21 -19.51 12.59
N TRP A 282 2.17 -18.59 12.39
CA TRP A 282 1.88 -17.19 12.08
C TRP A 282 0.91 -17.05 10.88
N GLN A 283 1.25 -17.67 9.76
CA GLN A 283 0.45 -17.60 8.51
C GLN A 283 -0.96 -18.18 8.65
N ARG A 284 -1.20 -19.08 9.61
CA ARG A 284 -2.48 -19.78 9.79
C ARG A 284 -3.33 -19.19 10.91
N PHE A 285 -2.83 -18.18 11.61
CA PHE A 285 -3.51 -17.56 12.74
C PHE A 285 -4.82 -16.86 12.33
N VAL A 286 -4.85 -16.21 11.16
CA VAL A 286 -6.06 -15.56 10.62
C VAL A 286 -7.21 -16.52 10.33
N LEU A 287 -6.94 -17.83 10.36
CA LEU A 287 -7.92 -18.89 10.18
C LEU A 287 -8.38 -19.48 11.53
N VAL A 288 -8.20 -18.80 12.66
CA VAL A 288 -8.56 -19.33 13.99
C VAL A 288 -9.78 -18.56 14.51
N ASP A 289 -10.79 -18.39 13.67
CA ASP A 289 -11.95 -17.53 13.84
C ASP A 289 -12.94 -18.04 14.90
N ASP A 290 -13.06 -19.37 15.05
CA ASP A 290 -14.07 -19.96 15.92
C ASP A 290 -13.88 -19.59 17.40
N VAL A 291 -12.63 -19.42 17.85
CA VAL A 291 -12.29 -19.02 19.23
C VAL A 291 -12.60 -17.56 19.54
N PHE A 292 -12.78 -16.72 18.52
CA PHE A 292 -13.13 -15.30 18.65
C PHE A 292 -14.61 -15.03 18.35
N ARG A 293 -15.39 -16.07 18.03
CA ARG A 293 -16.77 -15.91 17.53
C ARG A 293 -17.65 -15.02 18.40
N GLU A 294 -17.54 -15.11 19.74
CA GLU A 294 -18.32 -14.25 20.64
C GLU A 294 -18.07 -12.74 20.41
N GLN A 295 -16.82 -12.37 20.11
CA GLN A 295 -16.47 -10.99 19.81
C GLN A 295 -16.76 -10.65 18.34
N LEU A 296 -16.47 -11.57 17.41
CA LEU A 296 -16.67 -11.35 15.98
C LEU A 296 -18.14 -11.25 15.60
N ASP A 297 -19.05 -11.97 16.27
CA ASP A 297 -20.50 -11.89 16.03
C ASP A 297 -21.08 -10.48 16.34
N VAL A 298 -20.35 -9.64 17.07
CA VAL A 298 -20.71 -8.22 17.30
C VAL A 298 -20.44 -7.37 16.06
N LEU A 299 -19.42 -7.76 15.28
CA LEU A 299 -19.01 -7.11 14.04
C LEU A 299 -19.86 -7.71 12.92
N ALA A 300 -20.49 -6.87 12.10
CA ALA A 300 -21.46 -7.33 11.10
C ALA A 300 -20.79 -7.97 9.87
N ASP A 301 -19.66 -8.66 10.06
CA ASP A 301 -18.79 -9.18 9.02
C ASP A 301 -18.26 -10.59 9.36
N ALA A 302 -18.37 -11.50 8.39
CA ALA A 302 -17.88 -12.87 8.49
C ALA A 302 -16.35 -12.97 8.40
N ASP A 303 -15.67 -11.98 7.82
CA ASP A 303 -14.21 -11.96 7.62
C ASP A 303 -13.48 -10.99 8.57
N ALA A 304 -14.14 -10.61 9.68
CA ALA A 304 -13.63 -9.60 10.62
C ALA A 304 -12.26 -9.92 11.24
N LEU A 305 -11.90 -11.20 11.47
CA LEU A 305 -10.61 -11.54 12.09
C LEU A 305 -9.40 -11.22 11.17
N PRO A 306 -9.35 -11.69 9.91
CA PRO A 306 -8.35 -11.24 8.94
C PRO A 306 -8.20 -9.72 8.86
N GLU A 307 -9.32 -8.97 8.83
CA GLU A 307 -9.29 -7.51 8.72
C GLU A 307 -8.74 -6.85 9.99
N ILE A 308 -9.16 -7.28 11.19
CA ILE A 308 -8.60 -6.81 12.46
C ILE A 308 -7.09 -7.09 12.52
N VAL A 309 -6.66 -8.29 12.10
CA VAL A 309 -5.23 -8.66 12.07
C VAL A 309 -4.47 -7.76 11.09
N GLN A 310 -4.98 -7.55 9.89
CA GLN A 310 -4.37 -6.67 8.90
C GLN A 310 -4.25 -5.24 9.42
N ALA A 311 -5.32 -4.68 9.99
CA ALA A 311 -5.34 -3.32 10.53
C ALA A 311 -4.37 -3.15 11.71
N ALA A 312 -4.40 -4.07 12.68
CA ALA A 312 -3.44 -4.05 13.80
C ALA A 312 -1.99 -4.19 13.34
N LEU A 313 -1.71 -5.05 12.36
CA LEU A 313 -0.37 -5.17 11.76
C LEU A 313 0.04 -3.89 11.03
N SER A 314 -0.87 -3.23 10.31
CA SER A 314 -0.58 -1.99 9.59
C SER A 314 -0.15 -0.88 10.57
N VAL A 315 -0.87 -0.74 11.68
CA VAL A 315 -0.54 0.25 12.73
C VAL A 315 0.81 -0.05 13.40
N LEU A 316 1.06 -1.31 13.75
CA LEU A 316 2.33 -1.73 14.35
C LEU A 316 3.50 -1.64 13.37
N TYR A 317 3.27 -1.87 12.07
CA TYR A 317 4.32 -1.86 11.06
C TYR A 317 4.72 -0.44 10.67
N ALA A 318 3.76 0.48 10.61
CA ALA A 318 4.01 1.90 10.33
C ALA A 318 4.83 2.61 11.43
N ARG A 319 4.87 2.05 12.64
CA ARG A 319 5.57 2.63 13.80
C ARG A 319 6.64 1.65 14.30
N THR A 320 7.91 1.97 14.10
CA THR A 320 9.01 1.12 14.57
C THR A 320 9.28 1.25 16.07
N ASP A 321 8.62 2.18 16.75
CA ASP A 321 8.68 2.39 18.20
C ASP A 321 7.53 1.70 18.95
N ALA A 322 7.53 1.83 20.28
CA ALA A 322 6.51 1.19 21.12
C ALA A 322 5.17 1.93 21.00
N VAL A 323 4.14 1.26 20.49
CA VAL A 323 2.83 1.83 20.21
C VAL A 323 1.89 1.61 21.40
N PRO A 324 1.18 2.65 21.90
CA PRO A 324 0.15 2.47 22.92
C PRO A 324 -0.95 1.53 22.45
N LEU A 325 -1.37 0.57 23.29
CA LEU A 325 -2.44 -0.38 22.96
C LEU A 325 -3.72 0.32 22.53
N GLU A 326 -4.08 1.40 23.22
CA GLU A 326 -5.27 2.19 22.91
C GLU A 326 -5.21 2.82 21.52
N LEU A 327 -4.03 3.21 21.06
CA LEU A 327 -3.85 3.74 19.71
C LEU A 327 -4.03 2.63 18.67
N ILE A 328 -3.52 1.42 18.93
CA ILE A 328 -3.72 0.27 18.04
C ILE A 328 -5.22 -0.01 17.88
N VAL A 329 -5.97 -0.04 18.98
CA VAL A 329 -7.41 -0.30 18.96
C VAL A 329 -8.16 0.80 18.22
N THR A 330 -7.90 2.07 18.53
CA THR A 330 -8.57 3.21 17.86
C THR A 330 -8.33 3.18 16.36
N MET A 331 -7.07 3.09 15.92
CA MET A 331 -6.73 3.03 14.49
C MET A 331 -7.31 1.78 13.81
N THR A 332 -7.38 0.65 14.52
CA THR A 332 -8.02 -0.57 13.98
C THR A 332 -9.51 -0.34 13.75
N CYS A 333 -10.22 0.31 14.68
CA CYS A 333 -11.64 0.62 14.50
C CYS A 333 -11.86 1.61 13.36
N GLU A 334 -11.02 2.63 13.23
CA GLU A 334 -11.08 3.59 12.11
C GLU A 334 -10.87 2.91 10.75
N LEU A 335 -9.92 1.97 10.66
CA LEU A 335 -9.66 1.23 9.42
C LEU A 335 -10.79 0.26 9.05
N LEU A 336 -11.58 -0.20 10.03
CA LEU A 336 -12.75 -1.05 9.83
C LEU A 336 -14.05 -0.25 9.64
N ASP A 337 -14.00 1.09 9.71
CA ASP A 337 -15.18 1.97 9.74
C ASP A 337 -16.15 1.66 10.90
N GLU A 338 -15.60 1.19 12.03
CA GLU A 338 -16.36 0.79 13.23
C GLU A 338 -16.39 1.92 14.27
N ALA A 339 -17.51 2.63 14.34
CA ALA A 339 -17.67 3.76 15.27
C ALA A 339 -18.43 3.42 16.57
N GLU A 340 -19.09 2.26 16.62
CA GLU A 340 -19.97 1.91 17.74
C GLU A 340 -19.17 1.49 18.99
N PRO A 341 -19.55 1.91 20.21
CA PRO A 341 -18.82 1.57 21.43
C PRO A 341 -18.70 0.07 21.69
N GLU A 342 -19.73 -0.71 21.34
CA GLU A 342 -19.74 -2.17 21.50
C GLU A 342 -18.75 -2.84 20.53
N ALA A 343 -18.68 -2.35 19.27
CA ALA A 343 -17.70 -2.80 18.29
C ALA A 343 -16.27 -2.46 18.75
N HIS A 344 -16.05 -1.27 19.29
CA HIS A 344 -14.75 -0.87 19.83
C HIS A 344 -14.28 -1.78 20.99
N GLU A 345 -15.19 -2.18 21.89
CA GLU A 345 -14.87 -3.12 22.96
C GLU A 345 -14.57 -4.53 22.41
N ALA A 346 -15.34 -5.00 21.42
CA ALA A 346 -15.09 -6.27 20.74
C ALA A 346 -13.72 -6.29 20.04
N VAL A 347 -13.40 -5.27 19.23
CA VAL A 347 -12.10 -5.11 18.56
C VAL A 347 -10.97 -5.08 19.57
N ARG A 348 -11.12 -4.33 20.67
CA ARG A 348 -10.13 -4.27 21.76
C ARG A 348 -9.83 -5.65 22.34
N ASP A 349 -10.85 -6.45 22.61
CA ASP A 349 -10.69 -7.77 23.19
C ASP A 349 -10.05 -8.76 22.20
N VAL A 350 -10.43 -8.70 20.93
CA VAL A 350 -9.76 -9.46 19.85
C VAL A 350 -8.28 -9.05 19.77
N VAL A 351 -7.99 -7.76 19.60
CA VAL A 351 -6.61 -7.24 19.48
C VAL A 351 -5.75 -7.67 20.68
N ARG A 352 -6.26 -7.57 21.92
CA ARG A 352 -5.52 -8.04 23.11
C ARG A 352 -5.18 -9.52 23.05
N ARG A 353 -6.13 -10.36 22.64
CA ARG A 353 -5.92 -11.81 22.52
C ARG A 353 -4.94 -12.13 21.40
N VAL A 354 -5.03 -11.46 20.25
CA VAL A 354 -4.06 -11.57 19.14
C VAL A 354 -2.65 -11.21 19.60
N LEU A 355 -2.49 -10.06 20.28
CA LEU A 355 -1.21 -9.60 20.80
C LEU A 355 -0.61 -10.57 21.82
N ALA A 356 -1.42 -11.17 22.70
CA ALA A 356 -0.96 -12.18 23.64
C ALA A 356 -0.39 -13.41 22.92
N GLN A 357 -1.00 -13.83 21.80
CA GLN A 357 -0.47 -14.92 20.99
C GLN A 357 0.83 -14.52 20.30
N TRP A 358 0.89 -13.34 19.67
CA TRP A 358 2.11 -12.82 19.06
C TRP A 358 3.26 -12.63 20.06
N GLU A 359 2.97 -12.24 21.29
CA GLU A 359 3.96 -12.17 22.37
C GLU A 359 4.49 -13.56 22.71
N SER A 360 3.61 -14.58 22.75
CA SER A 360 4.02 -15.98 22.93
C SER A 360 4.84 -16.53 21.75
N MET A 361 4.74 -15.90 20.57
CA MET A 361 5.62 -16.16 19.43
C MET A 361 6.96 -15.41 19.54
N GLN A 362 7.12 -14.47 20.48
CA GLN A 362 8.20 -13.49 20.49
C GLN A 362 8.23 -12.61 19.23
N ALA A 363 7.06 -12.39 18.62
CA ALA A 363 6.86 -11.45 17.51
C ALA A 363 6.67 -10.01 18.01
N VAL A 364 6.04 -9.85 19.17
CA VAL A 364 5.86 -8.55 19.85
C VAL A 364 6.30 -8.63 21.30
N ARG A 365 6.47 -7.48 21.94
CA ARG A 365 6.64 -7.33 23.38
C ARG A 365 5.59 -6.37 23.92
N THR A 366 4.82 -6.82 24.90
CA THR A 366 3.85 -5.97 25.60
C THR A 366 4.39 -5.60 26.98
N HIS A 367 4.41 -4.31 27.29
CA HIS A 367 4.88 -3.83 28.59
C HIS A 367 4.20 -2.50 28.97
N VAL A 368 4.30 -2.14 30.25
CA VAL A 368 3.82 -0.84 30.73
C VAL A 368 4.93 0.19 30.52
N SER A 369 4.62 1.28 29.81
CA SER A 369 5.53 2.40 29.60
C SER A 369 5.89 3.05 30.93
N THR A 370 7.18 3.30 31.13
CA THR A 370 7.68 3.95 32.35
C THR A 370 7.36 5.45 32.43
N GLU A 371 7.00 6.06 31.30
CA GLU A 371 6.73 7.50 31.22
C GLU A 371 5.29 7.81 31.61
N ASP A 372 4.34 7.04 31.05
CA ASP A 372 2.91 7.36 31.15
C ASP A 372 2.03 6.27 31.80
N ASP A 373 2.62 5.18 32.30
CA ASP A 373 1.93 4.04 32.94
C ASP A 373 0.86 3.37 32.04
N ARG A 374 1.00 3.53 30.72
CA ARG A 374 0.13 2.93 29.69
C ARG A 374 0.72 1.63 29.14
N THR A 375 -0.14 0.70 28.73
CA THR A 375 0.32 -0.50 28.01
C THR A 375 0.77 -0.12 26.61
N VAL A 376 1.99 -0.50 26.26
CA VAL A 376 2.61 -0.30 24.95
C VAL A 376 3.03 -1.64 24.34
N VAL A 377 3.07 -1.69 23.03
CA VAL A 377 3.38 -2.87 22.22
C VAL A 377 4.52 -2.51 21.28
N GLU A 378 5.58 -3.31 21.30
CA GLU A 378 6.75 -3.13 20.44
C GLU A 378 6.84 -4.33 19.47
N LEU A 379 6.98 -4.05 18.18
CA LEU A 379 7.19 -5.07 17.15
C LEU A 379 8.66 -5.52 17.17
N LEU A 380 8.90 -6.81 17.42
CA LEU A 380 10.24 -7.39 17.48
C LEU A 380 10.72 -7.82 16.08
N PRO A 381 12.03 -8.03 15.85
CA PRO A 381 12.54 -8.33 14.51
C PRO A 381 11.85 -9.51 13.79
N ALA A 382 11.56 -10.60 14.50
CA ALA A 382 10.84 -11.75 13.93
C ALA A 382 9.38 -11.39 13.58
N GLY A 383 8.74 -10.55 14.40
CA GLY A 383 7.40 -10.03 14.13
C GLY A 383 7.38 -9.05 12.97
N LEU A 384 8.41 -8.21 12.83
CA LEU A 384 8.55 -7.28 11.70
C LEU A 384 8.62 -8.01 10.37
N TRP A 385 9.43 -9.08 10.28
CA TRP A 385 9.47 -9.94 9.09
C TRP A 385 8.12 -10.61 8.81
N ALA A 386 7.48 -11.14 9.86
CA ALA A 386 6.23 -11.87 9.68
C ALA A 386 5.06 -10.93 9.29
N ALA A 387 4.98 -9.76 9.91
CA ALA A 387 4.07 -8.68 9.58
C ALA A 387 4.25 -8.24 8.13
N ARG A 388 5.50 -8.04 7.72
CA ARG A 388 5.85 -7.67 6.35
C ARG A 388 5.30 -8.64 5.31
N GLU A 389 5.49 -9.93 5.53
CA GLU A 389 5.01 -10.97 4.60
C GLU A 389 3.48 -11.11 4.63
N SER A 390 2.86 -10.98 5.80
CA SER A 390 1.40 -10.94 5.93
C SER A 390 0.78 -9.74 5.23
N LEU A 391 1.32 -8.53 5.42
CA LEU A 391 0.83 -7.32 4.78
C LEU A 391 0.97 -7.38 3.26
N ARG A 392 2.06 -7.97 2.74
CA ARG A 392 2.16 -8.31 1.30
C ARG A 392 1.07 -9.27 0.83
N ALA A 393 0.77 -10.30 1.61
CA ALA A 393 -0.29 -11.25 1.29
C ALA A 393 -1.69 -10.61 1.33
N PHE A 394 -1.87 -9.57 2.16
CA PHE A 394 -3.06 -8.71 2.16
C PHE A 394 -3.09 -7.68 1.01
N GLY A 395 -2.08 -7.67 0.13
CA GLY A 395 -2.05 -6.78 -1.05
C GLY A 395 -1.27 -5.47 -0.87
N PHE A 396 -0.72 -5.20 0.32
CA PHE A 396 0.06 -3.98 0.56
C PHE A 396 1.42 -4.02 -0.15
N ARG A 397 1.85 -2.86 -0.63
CA ARG A 397 3.22 -2.64 -1.10
C ARG A 397 4.11 -2.34 0.08
N VAL A 398 4.74 -3.38 0.57
CA VAL A 398 5.70 -3.26 1.66
C VAL A 398 7.10 -3.32 1.04
N PRO A 399 7.79 -2.20 0.78
CA PRO A 399 9.15 -2.21 0.28
C PRO A 399 10.17 -2.49 1.40
N SER A 400 11.36 -2.93 1.02
CA SER A 400 12.56 -2.84 1.85
C SER A 400 13.37 -1.62 1.46
N VAL A 401 14.35 -1.27 2.31
CA VAL A 401 15.36 -0.27 1.95
C VAL A 401 16.04 -0.62 0.62
N ASP A 402 16.39 -1.90 0.41
CA ASP A 402 17.09 -2.33 -0.81
C ASP A 402 16.21 -2.21 -2.06
N ASP A 403 14.89 -2.44 -1.95
CA ASP A 403 13.94 -2.21 -3.04
C ASP A 403 13.95 -0.72 -3.45
N LEU A 404 13.93 0.19 -2.47
CA LEU A 404 13.88 1.63 -2.72
C LEU A 404 15.22 2.27 -3.08
N VAL A 405 16.34 1.62 -2.79
CA VAL A 405 17.67 2.13 -3.19
C VAL A 405 17.76 2.26 -4.71
N THR A 406 17.09 1.37 -5.46
CA THR A 406 16.99 1.46 -6.93
C THR A 406 15.86 2.35 -7.45
N ALA A 407 14.96 2.80 -6.58
CA ALA A 407 13.77 3.57 -6.97
C ALA A 407 14.11 4.96 -7.55
N PRO A 408 13.24 5.51 -8.42
CA PRO A 408 13.38 6.89 -8.90
C PRO A 408 13.25 7.91 -7.76
N ALA A 409 13.85 9.09 -7.94
CA ALA A 409 13.87 10.15 -6.95
C ALA A 409 12.47 10.57 -6.45
N GLU A 410 11.45 10.52 -7.31
CA GLU A 410 10.06 10.86 -6.94
C GLU A 410 9.48 9.87 -5.94
N LEU A 411 9.70 8.56 -6.16
CA LEU A 411 9.29 7.52 -5.21
C LEU A 411 10.06 7.60 -3.91
N LEU A 412 11.36 7.89 -3.95
CA LEU A 412 12.14 8.13 -2.73
C LEU A 412 11.57 9.32 -1.95
N ALA A 413 11.32 10.46 -2.60
CA ALA A 413 10.85 11.68 -1.94
C ALA A 413 9.50 11.48 -1.23
N LEU A 414 8.62 10.67 -1.80
CA LEU A 414 7.35 10.33 -1.18
C LEU A 414 7.52 9.26 -0.09
N ALA A 415 8.29 8.20 -0.35
CA ALA A 415 8.46 7.12 0.64
C ALA A 415 9.08 7.60 1.96
N ILE A 416 9.97 8.62 1.91
CA ILE A 416 10.61 9.11 3.14
C ILE A 416 9.67 9.86 4.07
N THR A 417 8.52 10.39 3.62
CA THR A 417 7.61 11.15 4.50
C THR A 417 7.10 10.28 5.64
N ASP A 418 6.77 9.04 5.33
CA ASP A 418 6.15 8.09 6.28
C ASP A 418 7.19 7.17 6.92
N THR A 419 8.46 7.30 6.51
CA THR A 419 9.55 6.47 7.03
C THR A 419 10.01 7.03 8.39
N PRO A 420 10.26 6.19 9.42
CA PRO A 420 10.89 6.65 10.66
C PRO A 420 12.30 7.25 10.43
N ALA A 421 12.69 8.25 11.21
CA ALA A 421 13.90 9.07 10.96
C ALA A 421 15.21 8.26 10.87
N ASP A 422 15.35 7.18 11.64
CA ASP A 422 16.51 6.29 11.58
C ASP A 422 16.55 5.48 10.27
N ALA A 423 15.41 4.95 9.85
CA ALA A 423 15.26 4.28 8.55
C ALA A 423 15.42 5.25 7.37
N GLN A 424 14.91 6.48 7.47
CA GLN A 424 15.11 7.54 6.47
C GLN A 424 16.60 7.79 6.26
N GLN A 425 17.37 7.94 7.34
CA GLN A 425 18.80 8.20 7.27
C GLN A 425 19.55 7.08 6.52
N VAL A 426 19.22 5.81 6.81
CA VAL A 426 19.81 4.64 6.14
C VAL A 426 19.43 4.63 4.65
N LEU A 427 18.16 4.83 4.33
CA LEU A 427 17.65 4.82 2.96
C LEU A 427 18.27 5.93 2.11
N ILE A 428 18.25 7.17 2.60
CA ILE A 428 18.84 8.33 1.90
C ILE A 428 20.33 8.09 1.64
N SER A 429 21.07 7.61 2.66
CA SER A 429 22.51 7.36 2.54
C SER A 429 22.78 6.31 1.46
N ARG A 430 22.09 5.16 1.48
CA ARG A 430 22.29 4.10 0.50
C ARG A 430 21.88 4.50 -0.92
N TRP A 431 20.77 5.23 -1.06
CA TRP A 431 20.30 5.71 -2.36
C TRP A 431 21.31 6.66 -3.01
N ILE A 432 21.92 7.57 -2.21
CA ILE A 432 22.99 8.46 -2.66
C ILE A 432 24.28 7.68 -2.95
N GLU A 433 24.66 6.72 -2.09
CA GLU A 433 25.87 5.90 -2.29
C GLU A 433 25.84 5.12 -3.60
N GLN A 434 24.69 4.54 -3.96
CA GLN A 434 24.54 3.77 -5.19
C GLN A 434 24.75 4.63 -6.46
N ARG A 435 24.28 5.88 -6.45
CA ARG A 435 24.36 6.82 -7.59
C ARG A 435 25.63 7.67 -7.60
N GLY A 436 26.15 7.96 -6.41
CA GLY A 436 27.08 9.05 -6.17
C GLY A 436 26.37 10.41 -6.11
N ALA A 437 26.93 11.33 -5.31
CA ALA A 437 26.31 12.62 -4.99
C ALA A 437 25.93 13.47 -6.21
N ARG A 438 26.71 13.44 -7.30
CA ARG A 438 26.43 14.23 -8.51
C ARG A 438 25.20 13.73 -9.27
N GLN A 439 25.08 12.42 -9.45
CA GLN A 439 23.92 11.85 -10.14
C GLN A 439 22.67 12.04 -9.28
N ALA A 440 22.77 11.74 -7.98
CA ALA A 440 21.71 11.95 -7.01
C ALA A 440 21.17 13.39 -7.01
N SER A 441 22.06 14.40 -6.92
CA SER A 441 21.64 15.81 -6.94
C SER A 441 21.06 16.23 -8.29
N GLY A 442 21.56 15.68 -9.40
CA GLY A 442 21.00 15.90 -10.74
C GLY A 442 19.58 15.35 -10.89
N GLU A 443 19.33 14.13 -10.41
CA GLU A 443 18.00 13.50 -10.41
C GLU A 443 17.00 14.29 -9.54
N LEU A 444 17.40 14.72 -8.34
CA LEU A 444 16.57 15.55 -7.45
C LEU A 444 16.28 16.93 -8.05
N ALA A 445 17.25 17.56 -8.70
CA ALA A 445 17.03 18.84 -9.37
C ALA A 445 16.12 18.72 -10.60
N ALA A 446 16.22 17.62 -11.35
CA ALA A 446 15.28 17.32 -12.44
C ALA A 446 13.86 17.10 -11.91
N LEU A 447 13.72 16.39 -10.79
CA LEU A 447 12.44 16.19 -10.10
C LEU A 447 11.80 17.53 -9.71
N LEU A 448 12.57 18.41 -9.04
CA LEU A 448 12.11 19.74 -8.61
C LEU A 448 11.61 20.62 -9.78
N ARG A 449 12.23 20.51 -10.97
CA ARG A 449 11.74 21.23 -12.17
C ARG A 449 10.45 20.65 -12.74
N ARG A 450 10.29 19.32 -12.65
CA ARG A 450 9.22 18.57 -13.34
C ARG A 450 7.93 18.51 -12.53
N VAL A 451 8.02 18.47 -11.21
CA VAL A 451 6.89 18.21 -10.31
C VAL A 451 6.61 19.43 -9.46
N ASP A 452 5.42 20.01 -9.66
CA ASP A 452 4.88 21.08 -8.82
C ASP A 452 3.95 20.47 -7.77
N ASP A 453 4.55 19.84 -6.75
CA ASP A 453 3.87 19.20 -5.64
C ASP A 453 4.63 19.58 -4.35
N PRO A 454 3.96 20.19 -3.35
CA PRO A 454 4.59 20.63 -2.11
C PRO A 454 5.36 19.53 -1.37
N THR A 455 4.75 18.37 -1.18
CA THR A 455 5.32 17.24 -0.45
C THR A 455 6.56 16.73 -1.17
N VAL A 456 6.49 16.53 -2.48
CA VAL A 456 7.66 16.14 -3.29
C VAL A 456 8.77 17.18 -3.22
N ARG A 457 8.43 18.48 -3.27
CA ARG A 457 9.40 19.58 -3.27
C ARG A 457 10.15 19.69 -1.94
N LEU A 458 9.44 19.61 -0.80
CA LEU A 458 10.05 19.64 0.53
C LEU A 458 10.94 18.42 0.76
N SER A 459 10.44 17.22 0.47
CA SER A 459 11.18 15.98 0.61
C SER A 459 12.42 15.92 -0.28
N ALA A 460 12.30 16.33 -1.55
CA ALA A 460 13.44 16.36 -2.47
C ALA A 460 14.56 17.31 -1.98
N LEU A 461 14.21 18.46 -1.39
CA LEU A 461 15.18 19.39 -0.79
C LEU A 461 15.83 18.80 0.48
N ALA A 462 15.07 18.07 1.30
CA ALA A 462 15.60 17.35 2.46
C ALA A 462 16.63 16.27 2.05
N VAL A 463 16.34 15.49 1.00
CA VAL A 463 17.31 14.52 0.45
C VAL A 463 18.51 15.25 -0.15
N LEU A 464 18.30 16.36 -0.86
CA LEU A 464 19.37 17.13 -1.52
C LEU A 464 20.45 17.62 -0.53
N GLU A 465 20.06 17.95 0.70
CA GLU A 465 20.98 18.34 1.79
C GLU A 465 22.09 17.30 2.05
N HIS A 466 21.76 16.02 1.87
CA HIS A 466 22.69 14.92 2.11
C HIS A 466 23.72 14.73 0.98
N THR A 467 23.59 15.45 -0.13
CA THR A 467 24.53 15.39 -1.27
C THR A 467 25.67 16.41 -1.19
N GLY A 468 25.67 17.26 -0.16
CA GLY A 468 26.75 18.22 0.12
C GLY A 468 26.96 19.26 -0.99
N ALA A 469 28.21 19.46 -1.44
CA ALA A 469 28.56 20.51 -2.40
C ALA A 469 27.91 20.33 -3.78
N GLU A 470 27.70 19.08 -4.23
CA GLU A 470 27.02 18.77 -5.49
C GLU A 470 25.53 19.14 -5.41
N GLY A 471 24.90 19.00 -4.24
CA GLY A 471 23.52 19.44 -3.98
C GLY A 471 23.36 20.95 -4.04
N VAL A 472 24.26 21.68 -3.38
CA VAL A 472 24.28 23.16 -3.42
C VAL A 472 24.50 23.66 -4.86
N ALA A 473 25.33 22.99 -5.64
CA ALA A 473 25.54 23.33 -7.06
C ALA A 473 24.26 23.14 -7.88
N ALA A 474 23.59 21.98 -7.74
CA ALA A 474 22.35 21.68 -8.43
C ALA A 474 21.20 22.65 -8.04
N ALA A 475 21.05 22.94 -6.74
CA ALA A 475 20.09 23.91 -6.23
C ALA A 475 20.31 25.31 -6.82
N ARG A 476 21.57 25.74 -6.99
CA ARG A 476 21.88 27.04 -7.61
C ARG A 476 21.46 27.14 -9.08
N GLU A 477 21.25 26.03 -9.78
CA GLU A 477 20.71 26.05 -11.14
C GLU A 477 19.19 26.29 -11.16
N LEU A 478 18.52 26.11 -10.01
CA LEU A 478 17.06 26.22 -9.85
C LEU A 478 16.62 27.56 -9.27
N VAL A 479 17.54 28.44 -8.85
CA VAL A 479 17.17 29.73 -8.22
C VAL A 479 16.35 30.66 -9.10
N GLU A 480 16.35 30.48 -10.43
CA GLU A 480 15.50 31.24 -11.36
C GLU A 480 14.29 30.43 -11.85
N ASP A 481 14.15 29.18 -11.40
CA ASP A 481 13.01 28.34 -11.75
C ASP A 481 11.72 28.97 -11.18
N PRO A 482 10.64 29.09 -11.98
CA PRO A 482 9.42 29.75 -11.55
C PRO A 482 8.67 28.95 -10.47
N VAL A 483 8.84 27.63 -10.44
CA VAL A 483 8.12 26.72 -9.54
C VAL A 483 8.99 26.38 -8.33
N ALA A 484 10.16 25.79 -8.55
CA ALA A 484 11.04 25.34 -7.48
C ALA A 484 11.88 26.47 -6.86
N GLY A 485 12.06 27.58 -7.58
CA GLY A 485 12.95 28.66 -7.18
C GLY A 485 12.69 29.23 -5.78
N PRO A 486 11.44 29.58 -5.40
CA PRO A 486 11.14 30.09 -4.06
C PRO A 486 11.66 29.19 -2.93
N ALA A 487 11.28 27.90 -2.93
CA ALA A 487 11.72 26.92 -1.92
C ALA A 487 13.24 26.73 -1.94
N VAL A 488 13.85 26.65 -3.13
CA VAL A 488 15.30 26.55 -3.29
C VAL A 488 16.04 27.76 -2.71
N ARG A 489 15.52 28.98 -2.88
CA ARG A 489 16.15 30.20 -2.35
C ARG A 489 16.07 30.24 -0.82
N VAL A 490 14.96 29.80 -0.23
CA VAL A 490 14.81 29.61 1.23
C VAL A 490 15.78 28.56 1.75
N TRP A 491 15.84 27.40 1.10
CA TRP A 491 16.76 26.31 1.46
C TRP A 491 18.23 26.75 1.40
N LEU A 492 18.66 27.44 0.33
CA LEU A 492 20.01 27.99 0.20
C LEU A 492 20.34 29.05 1.26
N GLN A 493 19.34 29.80 1.73
CA GLN A 493 19.50 30.83 2.77
C GLN A 493 19.67 30.24 4.18
N ALA A 494 19.07 29.08 4.45
CA ALA A 494 19.23 28.34 5.70
C ALA A 494 20.61 27.66 5.81
N GLY A 495 21.24 27.33 4.68
CA GLY A 495 22.53 26.66 4.63
C GLY A 495 23.73 27.51 5.08
N PRO A 496 24.88 26.88 5.41
CA PRO A 496 26.06 27.53 6.00
C PRO A 496 26.80 28.51 5.07
N SER A 497 26.30 28.74 3.86
CA SER A 497 26.90 29.63 2.86
C SER A 497 25.83 30.19 1.94
N ASN A 498 25.12 31.26 2.33
CA ASN A 498 24.83 32.47 1.54
C ASN A 498 23.81 33.38 2.23
N ALA A 499 24.11 34.67 2.31
CA ALA A 499 23.15 35.73 2.57
C ALA A 499 22.79 36.43 1.24
N GLY A 500 21.50 36.68 0.99
CA GLY A 500 21.05 37.60 -0.08
C GLY A 500 20.51 36.97 -1.35
N VAL A 501 20.04 35.71 -1.30
CA VAL A 501 19.37 35.05 -2.44
C VAL A 501 17.84 35.23 -2.37
N LEU A 502 17.27 35.41 -1.17
CA LEU A 502 15.83 35.57 -0.96
C LEU A 502 15.23 36.77 -1.71
N ARG A 503 14.05 36.55 -2.27
CA ARG A 503 13.17 37.57 -2.85
C ARG A 503 11.96 37.78 -1.94
N PRO A 504 11.34 38.98 -1.96
CA PRO A 504 10.07 39.20 -1.28
C PRO A 504 9.03 38.16 -1.72
N GLY A 505 8.38 37.51 -0.75
CA GLY A 505 7.35 36.49 -0.99
C GLY A 505 7.86 35.04 -1.01
N ASP A 506 9.17 34.79 -1.09
CA ASP A 506 9.71 33.43 -1.12
C ASP A 506 9.38 32.63 0.14
N GLU A 507 9.45 33.28 1.30
CA GLU A 507 9.13 32.67 2.60
C GLU A 507 7.66 32.26 2.68
N LEU A 508 6.74 33.07 2.14
CA LEU A 508 5.31 32.74 2.08
C LEU A 508 5.06 31.53 1.18
N LEU A 509 5.68 31.47 0.00
CA LEU A 509 5.51 30.35 -0.93
C LEU A 509 6.07 29.05 -0.33
N CYS A 510 7.23 29.12 0.33
CA CYS A 510 7.80 27.96 1.03
C CYS A 510 6.98 27.56 2.27
N ALA A 511 6.36 28.52 2.97
CA ALA A 511 5.46 28.22 4.08
C ALA A 511 4.18 27.55 3.57
N LEU A 512 3.65 27.98 2.42
CA LEU A 512 2.51 27.34 1.77
C LEU A 512 2.80 25.90 1.34
N ASP A 513 4.03 25.59 0.95
CA ASP A 513 4.43 24.19 0.74
C ASP A 513 4.26 23.37 2.03
N GLY A 514 4.78 23.89 3.16
CA GLY A 514 4.65 23.24 4.46
C GLY A 514 3.20 23.12 4.94
N MET A 515 2.36 24.12 4.67
CA MET A 515 0.93 24.06 5.00
C MET A 515 0.19 23.02 4.18
N ALA A 516 0.47 22.94 2.87
CA ALA A 516 -0.13 21.94 1.99
C ALA A 516 0.30 20.52 2.36
N ALA A 517 1.58 20.31 2.64
CA ALA A 517 2.07 19.01 3.11
C ALA A 517 1.46 18.60 4.46
N ALA A 518 1.31 19.54 5.40
CA ALA A 518 0.66 19.27 6.69
C ALA A 518 -0.85 18.96 6.54
N LEU A 519 -1.53 19.61 5.59
CA LEU A 519 -2.93 19.33 5.29
C LEU A 519 -3.14 17.93 4.75
N ASP A 520 -2.23 17.47 3.87
CA ASP A 520 -2.23 16.12 3.31
C ASP A 520 -2.02 15.04 4.38
N GLU A 521 -1.23 15.35 5.42
CA GLU A 521 -0.90 14.42 6.51
C GLU A 521 -2.01 14.37 7.57
N ASP A 522 -2.40 15.52 8.12
CA ASP A 522 -3.40 15.60 9.19
C ASP A 522 -4.07 16.99 9.20
N THR A 523 -5.27 17.05 8.66
CA THR A 523 -6.07 18.29 8.59
C THR A 523 -6.41 18.85 9.98
N GLU A 524 -6.70 18.00 10.98
CA GLU A 524 -7.04 18.47 12.32
C GLU A 524 -5.83 19.05 13.05
N LEU A 525 -4.67 18.38 12.92
CA LEU A 525 -3.41 18.87 13.46
C LEU A 525 -3.02 20.19 12.79
N PHE A 526 -3.14 20.29 11.46
CA PHE A 526 -2.90 21.53 10.73
C PHE A 526 -3.74 22.68 11.28
N LEU A 527 -5.06 22.48 11.42
CA LEU A 527 -5.97 23.51 11.94
C LEU A 527 -5.62 23.89 13.38
N THR A 528 -5.23 22.91 14.20
CA THR A 528 -4.79 23.13 15.59
C THR A 528 -3.52 23.99 15.65
N GLU A 529 -2.54 23.74 14.79
CA GLU A 529 -1.33 24.55 14.70
C GLU A 529 -1.62 25.95 14.15
N PHE A 530 -2.48 26.06 13.15
CA PHE A 530 -2.91 27.35 12.59
C PHE A 530 -3.61 28.23 13.64
N ASP A 531 -4.48 27.64 14.47
CA ASP A 531 -5.22 28.35 15.53
C ASP A 531 -4.31 28.87 16.65
N ARG A 532 -3.11 28.31 16.84
CA ARG A 532 -2.13 28.82 17.84
C ARG A 532 -1.62 30.22 17.52
N HIS A 533 -1.74 30.67 16.28
CA HIS A 533 -1.35 32.03 15.89
C HIS A 533 -2.40 33.06 16.33
N PRO A 534 -2.01 34.28 16.72
CA PRO A 534 -2.97 35.35 17.00
C PRO A 534 -3.90 35.61 15.80
N THR A 535 -5.18 35.89 16.05
CA THR A 535 -6.20 36.18 15.01
C THR A 535 -5.74 37.24 13.99
N SER A 536 -4.98 38.26 14.42
CA SER A 536 -4.44 39.29 13.51
C SER A 536 -3.45 38.72 12.50
N ASP A 537 -2.64 37.76 12.92
CA ASP A 537 -1.57 37.18 12.13
C ASP A 537 -2.17 36.17 11.14
N GLN A 538 -3.17 35.39 11.61
CA GLN A 538 -3.97 34.51 10.75
C GLN A 538 -4.67 35.29 9.62
N LEU A 539 -5.30 36.43 9.92
CA LEU A 539 -5.97 37.27 8.91
C LEU A 539 -4.98 37.89 7.91
N SER A 540 -3.80 38.31 8.38
CA SER A 540 -2.73 38.79 7.49
C SER A 540 -2.27 37.68 6.56
N LEU A 541 -2.01 36.49 7.11
CA LEU A 541 -1.58 35.33 6.36
C LEU A 541 -2.61 34.91 5.31
N ILE A 542 -3.91 34.84 5.65
CA ILE A 542 -4.98 34.56 4.68
C ILE A 542 -4.97 35.56 3.51
N THR A 543 -4.78 36.84 3.81
CA THR A 543 -4.71 37.88 2.77
C THR A 543 -3.49 37.69 1.87
N GLU A 544 -2.35 37.33 2.45
CA GLU A 544 -1.12 37.04 1.72
C GLU A 544 -1.24 35.79 0.85
N ILE A 545 -1.84 34.71 1.38
CA ILE A 545 -2.10 33.46 0.65
C ILE A 545 -3.03 33.73 -0.55
N ALA A 546 -4.14 34.45 -0.33
CA ALA A 546 -5.09 34.79 -1.40
C ALA A 546 -4.45 35.64 -2.51
N GLY A 547 -3.46 36.48 -2.18
CA GLY A 547 -2.70 37.25 -3.15
C GLY A 547 -1.55 36.50 -3.84
N SER A 548 -1.29 35.24 -3.45
CA SER A 548 -0.17 34.45 -3.97
C SER A 548 -0.52 33.75 -5.29
N GLN A 549 0.52 33.30 -6.01
CA GLN A 549 0.37 32.46 -7.22
C GLN A 549 0.67 30.98 -6.94
N HIS A 550 0.58 30.56 -5.67
CA HIS A 550 0.91 29.20 -5.26
C HIS A 550 -0.18 28.20 -5.67
N ALA A 551 0.21 27.01 -6.16
CA ALA A 551 -0.74 26.00 -6.63
C ALA A 551 -1.72 25.55 -5.53
N SER A 552 -1.24 25.39 -4.30
CA SER A 552 -2.04 24.94 -3.15
C SER A 552 -2.75 26.07 -2.38
N ALA A 553 -2.69 27.34 -2.83
CA ALA A 553 -3.30 28.45 -2.10
C ALA A 553 -4.82 28.26 -1.94
N ALA A 554 -5.50 27.82 -3.01
CA ALA A 554 -6.95 27.59 -2.98
C ALA A 554 -7.34 26.43 -2.07
N GLU A 555 -6.58 25.34 -2.07
CA GLU A 555 -6.81 24.17 -1.21
C GLU A 555 -6.67 24.55 0.27
N VAL A 556 -5.56 25.21 0.64
CA VAL A 556 -5.32 25.68 2.01
C VAL A 556 -6.45 26.61 2.48
N LEU A 557 -6.85 27.57 1.65
CA LEU A 557 -7.94 28.49 1.98
C LEU A 557 -9.29 27.79 2.08
N ALA A 558 -9.55 26.77 1.25
CA ALA A 558 -10.79 26.01 1.30
C ALA A 558 -10.93 25.25 2.62
N VAL A 559 -9.88 24.56 3.06
CA VAL A 559 -9.89 23.83 4.33
C VAL A 559 -10.10 24.78 5.51
N ILE A 560 -9.39 25.91 5.54
CA ILE A 560 -9.59 26.94 6.58
C ILE A 560 -11.02 27.50 6.54
N ALA A 561 -11.54 27.78 5.35
CA ALA A 561 -12.89 28.33 5.15
C ALA A 561 -14.00 27.41 5.66
N GLU A 562 -13.79 26.10 5.56
CA GLU A 562 -14.76 25.06 5.91
C GLU A 562 -14.67 24.66 7.39
N HIS A 563 -13.46 24.52 7.93
CA HIS A 563 -13.25 23.85 9.22
C HIS A 563 -12.80 24.76 10.36
N HIS A 564 -12.40 26.01 10.11
CA HIS A 564 -11.89 26.88 11.17
C HIS A 564 -13.00 27.28 12.18
N PRO A 565 -12.77 27.16 13.50
CA PRO A 565 -13.81 27.39 14.51
C PRO A 565 -14.25 28.87 14.63
N GLU A 566 -13.35 29.82 14.36
CA GLU A 566 -13.68 31.24 14.36
C GLU A 566 -14.27 31.73 13.02
N GLU A 567 -15.53 32.17 13.04
CA GLU A 567 -16.26 32.62 11.83
C GLU A 567 -15.59 33.79 11.09
N VAL A 568 -14.86 34.66 11.80
CA VAL A 568 -14.15 35.79 11.18
C VAL A 568 -13.02 35.32 10.27
N ILE A 569 -12.30 34.27 10.70
CA ILE A 569 -11.21 33.64 9.95
C ILE A 569 -11.77 32.85 8.76
N ALA A 570 -12.78 32.02 9.01
CA ALA A 570 -13.46 31.25 7.96
C ALA A 570 -14.04 32.16 6.86
N THR A 571 -14.66 33.28 7.24
CA THR A 571 -15.18 34.27 6.28
C THR A 571 -14.06 34.93 5.47
N ALA A 572 -12.93 35.25 6.09
CA ALA A 572 -11.78 35.82 5.39
C ALA A 572 -11.21 34.84 4.36
N ALA A 573 -11.09 33.57 4.70
CA ALA A 573 -10.62 32.52 3.80
C ALA A 573 -11.58 32.32 2.60
N ARG A 574 -12.90 32.29 2.84
CA ARG A 574 -13.92 32.25 1.78
C ARG A 574 -13.82 33.44 0.83
N ALA A 575 -13.55 34.63 1.36
CA ALA A 575 -13.35 35.83 0.54
C ALA A 575 -12.07 35.72 -0.32
N GLY A 576 -10.99 35.14 0.23
CA GLY A 576 -9.74 34.89 -0.48
C GLY A 576 -9.85 33.87 -1.62
N LEU A 577 -10.77 32.91 -1.55
CA LEU A 577 -11.07 31.99 -2.67
C LEU A 577 -11.71 32.69 -3.88
N SER A 578 -12.33 33.85 -3.66
CA SER A 578 -13.08 34.59 -4.68
C SER A 578 -12.28 35.73 -5.34
N SER A 579 -11.05 35.98 -4.87
CA SER A 579 -10.13 37.00 -5.38
C SER A 579 -9.17 36.41 -6.40
#